data_AF-A0A023BDH1-F1
#
_entry.id   AF-A0A023BDH1-F1
#
_cell.length_a   1.000
_cell.length_b   1.000
_cell.length_c   1.000
_cell.angle_alpha   90.00
_cell.angle_beta   90.00
_cell.angle_gamma   90.00
#
_symmetry.space_group_name_H-M   'P 1'
#
loop_
_entity.id
_entity.type
_entity.pdbx_description
1 polymer ?
#
loop_
_entity_poly.entity_id
_entity_poly.type
_entity_poly.pdbx_seq_one_letter_code
_entity_poly.pdbx_strand_id
1 'polypeptide(L)'
;MSKEGFFGEAIEWNDEPAFPIDTYKSLSTRIDADLRIHNVLALAVLESDEKINLDEAVKLFINASYVPEIFPAVRIEVRGQITGAMYTISLFDGGRIQSAGGCMPREAGLCMKRVARRLRKGLNIRVKFRSFEIHNLLGVVDICKRIDLNKMYQVAPGTTDYEPSKFPALRVSVPVPERVRERKRQQELEPMMNSQAPEDTLRRKREAARIITGSKKKKVETITASIFTNGKINFVGGKSVESIVAVLEELKPYIDACSH
;
A
#
# COMPACT_ATOMS: atom_id res chain seq x y z
N MET A 1 19.59 -7.42 50.40
CA MET A 1 18.93 -6.13 50.09
C MET A 1 20.04 -5.24 49.55
N SER A 2 20.06 -4.72 48.32
CA SER A 2 19.00 -4.22 47.45
C SER A 2 19.49 -4.24 46.00
N LYS A 3 18.60 -4.58 45.05
CA LYS A 3 18.69 -4.17 43.64
C LYS A 3 17.27 -3.84 43.19
N GLU A 4 16.84 -2.62 43.51
CA GLU A 4 15.76 -1.97 42.79
C GLU A 4 16.30 -1.38 41.48
N GLY A 5 15.41 -1.28 40.48
CA GLY A 5 15.58 -0.38 39.36
C GLY A 5 15.86 -1.05 38.02
N PHE A 6 14.80 -1.46 37.32
CA PHE A 6 14.53 -1.10 35.90
C PHE A 6 13.15 -1.69 35.50
N PHE A 7 12.13 -1.33 36.29
CA PHE A 7 10.75 -1.32 35.80
C PHE A 7 10.43 0.15 35.52
N GLY A 8 10.25 0.51 34.25
CA GLY A 8 9.91 1.88 33.87
C GLY A 8 10.35 2.24 32.46
N GLU A 9 9.53 1.91 31.48
CA GLU A 9 8.90 2.92 30.61
C GLU A 9 7.88 2.21 29.71
N ALA A 10 6.62 2.57 29.88
CA ALA A 10 5.55 2.18 28.98
C ALA A 10 5.88 2.74 27.59
N ILE A 11 6.15 1.85 26.63
CA ILE A 11 6.44 2.24 25.26
C ILE A 11 5.15 2.81 24.67
N GLU A 12 5.13 4.11 24.39
CA GLU A 12 4.11 4.74 23.55
C GLU A 12 4.18 4.12 22.14
N TRP A 13 3.32 3.14 21.89
CA TRP A 13 2.89 2.77 20.54
C TRP A 13 1.85 3.80 20.06
N ASN A 14 2.23 5.08 20.06
CA ASN A 14 1.36 6.10 19.51
C ASN A 14 1.29 5.92 17.99
N ASP A 15 0.05 5.87 17.51
CA ASP A 15 -0.41 5.54 16.18
C ASP A 15 -0.49 4.02 15.91
N GLU A 16 -1.45 3.34 16.54
CA GLU A 16 -2.26 2.43 15.74
C GLU A 16 -2.92 3.30 14.66
N PRO A 17 -2.59 3.16 13.36
CA PRO A 17 -3.51 3.65 12.36
C PRO A 17 -4.82 2.95 12.70
N ALA A 18 -5.90 3.71 12.89
CA ALA A 18 -7.24 3.16 12.81
C ALA A 18 -7.29 2.48 11.44
N PHE A 19 -7.05 1.17 11.41
CA PHE A 19 -7.16 0.39 10.19
C PHE A 19 -8.66 0.15 10.07
N PRO A 20 -9.39 0.87 9.20
CA PRO A 20 -10.80 0.55 8.99
C PRO A 20 -10.90 -0.94 8.67
N ILE A 21 -11.76 -1.63 9.40
CA ILE A 21 -12.11 -3.03 9.17
C ILE A 21 -13.02 -3.04 7.94
N ASP A 22 -12.46 -2.75 6.78
CA ASP A 22 -13.21 -2.87 5.55
C ASP A 22 -12.78 -4.15 4.84
N THR A 23 -13.76 -5.02 4.71
CA THR A 23 -13.71 -6.40 4.25
C THR A 23 -13.14 -6.50 2.83
N TYR A 24 -11.81 -6.56 2.69
CA TYR A 24 -11.11 -6.70 1.39
C TYR A 24 -11.38 -8.03 0.64
N LYS A 25 -12.37 -8.84 1.06
CA LYS A 25 -12.76 -10.09 0.40
C LYS A 25 -13.72 -9.88 -0.78
N SER A 26 -14.58 -8.87 -0.69
CA SER A 26 -15.51 -8.41 -1.73
C SER A 26 -16.09 -7.10 -1.24
N LEU A 27 -15.71 -5.98 -1.84
CA LEU A 27 -16.37 -4.72 -1.54
C LEU A 27 -17.45 -4.54 -2.59
N SER A 28 -18.72 -4.61 -2.17
CA SER A 28 -19.84 -4.19 -3.02
C SER A 28 -19.64 -2.72 -3.31
N THR A 29 -19.13 -2.43 -4.50
CA THR A 29 -18.99 -1.06 -4.97
C THR A 29 -20.39 -0.47 -5.15
N ARG A 30 -20.51 0.87 -5.19
CA ARG A 30 -21.77 1.54 -5.57
C ARG A 30 -22.24 1.20 -7.00
N ILE A 31 -21.53 0.31 -7.69
CA ILE A 31 -21.58 0.03 -9.13
C ILE A 31 -21.99 -1.43 -9.39
N ASP A 32 -22.39 -2.18 -8.36
CA ASP A 32 -22.81 -3.60 -8.47
C ASP A 32 -21.74 -4.50 -9.13
N ALA A 33 -20.47 -4.17 -8.90
CA ALA A 33 -19.32 -4.93 -9.37
C ALA A 33 -18.49 -5.44 -8.18
N ASP A 34 -18.17 -6.73 -8.19
CA ASP A 34 -17.38 -7.39 -7.15
C ASP A 34 -15.90 -7.05 -7.31
N LEU A 35 -15.45 -5.99 -6.62
CA LEU A 35 -14.04 -5.62 -6.54
C LEU A 35 -13.32 -6.47 -5.50
N ARG A 36 -12.36 -7.25 -5.97
CA ARG A 36 -11.49 -8.08 -5.13
C ARG A 36 -10.07 -7.54 -5.14
N ILE A 37 -9.50 -7.35 -3.95
CA ILE A 37 -8.08 -7.02 -3.84
C ILE A 37 -7.29 -8.32 -3.82
N HIS A 38 -6.39 -8.48 -4.78
CA HIS A 38 -5.55 -9.68 -4.89
C HIS A 38 -4.20 -9.50 -4.21
N ASN A 39 -3.63 -8.29 -4.28
CA ASN A 39 -2.31 -8.02 -3.72
C ASN A 39 -2.20 -6.58 -3.22
N VAL A 40 -1.48 -6.42 -2.12
CA VAL A 40 -1.16 -5.15 -1.50
C VAL A 40 0.35 -5.06 -1.37
N LEU A 41 0.94 -4.06 -2.02
CA LEU A 41 2.32 -3.68 -1.80
C LEU A 41 2.34 -2.55 -0.76
N ALA A 42 2.84 -2.87 0.43
CA ALA A 42 3.00 -1.91 1.51
C ALA A 42 4.49 -1.60 1.74
N LEU A 43 4.77 -0.36 2.12
CA LEU A 43 6.09 0.14 2.46
C LEU A 43 6.05 0.69 3.89
N ALA A 44 7.12 0.50 4.65
CA ALA A 44 7.34 1.21 5.90
C ALA A 44 8.83 1.46 6.11
N VAL A 45 9.14 2.21 7.16
CA VAL A 45 10.52 2.48 7.59
C VAL A 45 10.70 1.98 9.02
N LEU A 46 11.74 1.19 9.22
CA LEU A 46 12.29 0.83 10.51
C LEU A 46 13.36 1.86 10.85
N GLU A 47 13.00 2.83 11.69
CA GLU A 47 13.93 3.83 12.18
C GLU A 47 14.80 3.19 13.28
N SER A 48 16.11 3.16 13.05
CA SER A 48 17.12 2.65 13.96
C SER A 48 18.32 3.60 14.00
N ASP A 49 19.02 3.60 15.14
CA ASP A 49 20.23 4.43 15.34
C ASP A 49 21.39 3.96 14.45
N GLU A 50 21.39 2.68 14.08
CA GLU A 50 22.42 2.01 13.30
C GLU A 50 21.81 1.32 12.08
N LYS A 51 22.65 1.02 11.06
CA LYS A 51 22.23 0.21 9.92
C LYS A 51 21.92 -1.22 10.35
N ILE A 52 20.95 -1.84 9.68
CA ILE A 52 20.58 -3.22 9.95
C ILE A 52 21.58 -4.15 9.25
N ASN A 53 22.30 -4.96 10.02
CA ASN A 53 23.14 -6.02 9.49
C ASN A 53 22.27 -7.14 8.89
N LEU A 54 22.26 -7.24 7.56
CA LEU A 54 21.40 -8.19 6.83
C LEU A 54 21.85 -9.65 7.00
N ASP A 55 23.15 -9.91 7.14
CA ASP A 55 23.72 -11.24 7.36
C ASP A 55 23.36 -11.82 8.73
N GLU A 56 23.19 -10.96 9.73
CA GLU A 56 22.68 -11.36 11.04
C GLU A 56 21.16 -11.44 11.03
N ALA A 57 20.48 -10.49 10.37
CA ALA A 57 19.04 -10.47 10.28
C ALA A 57 18.46 -11.75 9.67
N VAL A 58 19.05 -12.27 8.58
CA VAL A 58 18.57 -13.50 7.92
C VAL A 58 18.61 -14.71 8.87
N LYS A 59 19.62 -14.81 9.73
CA LYS A 59 19.79 -15.93 10.69
C LYS A 59 18.70 -15.97 11.77
N LEU A 60 17.97 -14.87 11.98
CA LEU A 60 16.90 -14.79 12.98
C LEU A 60 15.60 -15.48 12.55
N PHE A 61 15.47 -15.81 11.27
CA PHE A 61 14.24 -16.34 10.66
C PHE A 61 14.53 -17.65 9.93
N ILE A 62 13.70 -18.66 10.18
CA ILE A 62 13.82 -19.98 9.52
C ILE A 62 13.46 -19.86 8.03
N ASN A 63 12.42 -19.07 7.72
CA ASN A 63 11.94 -18.87 6.35
C ASN A 63 12.47 -17.56 5.77
N ALA A 64 13.79 -17.38 5.79
CA ALA A 64 14.41 -16.21 5.21
C ALA A 64 15.58 -16.57 4.28
N SER A 65 15.76 -15.74 3.25
CA SER A 65 16.82 -15.87 2.28
C SER A 65 17.45 -14.51 2.01
N TYR A 66 18.77 -14.47 1.85
CA TYR A 66 19.51 -13.28 1.48
C TYR A 66 20.58 -13.65 0.45
N VAL A 67 20.45 -13.10 -0.76
CA VAL A 67 21.40 -13.28 -1.87
C VAL A 67 21.61 -11.90 -2.50
N PRO A 68 22.56 -11.09 -2.00
CA PRO A 68 22.71 -9.68 -2.37
C PRO A 68 22.98 -9.48 -3.87
N GLU A 69 23.59 -10.46 -4.55
CA GLU A 69 23.86 -10.44 -5.98
C GLU A 69 22.58 -10.48 -6.82
N ILE A 70 21.52 -11.10 -6.30
CA ILE A 70 20.20 -11.19 -6.96
C ILE A 70 19.30 -10.06 -6.49
N PHE A 71 19.27 -9.79 -5.18
CA PHE A 71 18.40 -8.80 -4.59
C PHE A 71 18.98 -8.27 -3.27
N PRO A 72 19.19 -6.95 -3.12
CA PRO A 72 19.89 -6.36 -1.98
C PRO A 72 18.99 -6.20 -0.74
N ALA A 73 18.21 -7.22 -0.41
CA ALA A 73 17.34 -7.25 0.76
C ALA A 73 17.12 -8.67 1.25
N VAL A 74 17.00 -8.82 2.58
CA VAL A 74 16.58 -10.09 3.19
C VAL A 74 15.11 -10.29 2.88
N ARG A 75 14.77 -11.42 2.27
CA ARG A 75 13.37 -11.84 2.07
C ARG A 75 12.98 -12.77 3.18
N ILE A 76 11.85 -12.48 3.83
CA ILE A 76 11.33 -13.23 4.96
C ILE A 76 9.88 -13.59 4.64
N GLU A 77 9.57 -14.88 4.66
CA GLU A 77 8.19 -15.35 4.49
C GLU A 77 7.47 -15.40 5.84
N VAL A 78 6.33 -14.71 5.91
CA VAL A 78 5.52 -14.59 7.12
C VAL A 78 4.08 -14.95 6.80
N ARG A 79 3.55 -15.95 7.50
CA ARG A 79 2.13 -16.30 7.39
C ARG A 79 1.27 -15.27 8.13
N GLY A 80 0.31 -14.70 7.39
CA GLY A 80 -0.74 -13.84 7.93
C GLY A 80 -1.62 -14.59 8.94
N GLN A 81 -2.04 -13.92 10.01
CA GLN A 81 -2.86 -14.53 11.06
C GLN A 81 -4.36 -14.37 10.82
N ILE A 82 -4.77 -13.43 9.98
CA ILE A 82 -6.16 -13.09 9.66
C ILE A 82 -6.60 -13.82 8.40
N THR A 83 -5.86 -13.67 7.30
CA THR A 83 -6.23 -14.31 6.02
C THR A 83 -5.55 -15.67 5.82
N GLY A 84 -4.50 -15.96 6.58
CA GLY A 84 -3.68 -17.16 6.39
C GLY A 84 -2.74 -17.09 5.17
N ALA A 85 -2.77 -15.99 4.40
CA ALA A 85 -1.95 -15.79 3.21
C ALA A 85 -0.45 -15.69 3.55
N MET A 86 0.41 -16.04 2.59
CA MET A 86 1.84 -15.88 2.73
C MET A 86 2.26 -14.46 2.32
N TYR A 87 2.89 -13.74 3.23
CA TYR A 87 3.49 -12.44 2.96
C TYR A 87 5.00 -12.59 2.80
N THR A 88 5.53 -12.03 1.71
CA THR A 88 6.97 -11.83 1.55
C THR A 88 7.34 -10.45 2.05
N ILE A 89 8.20 -10.42 3.07
CA ILE A 89 8.72 -9.19 3.65
C ILE A 89 10.16 -8.99 3.16
N SER A 90 10.43 -7.86 2.51
CA SER A 90 11.77 -7.47 2.07
C SER A 90 12.34 -6.42 3.02
N LEU A 91 13.48 -6.72 3.63
CA LEU A 91 14.19 -5.86 4.58
C LEU A 91 15.51 -5.36 3.97
N PHE A 92 15.68 -4.06 3.91
CA PHE A 92 16.90 -3.41 3.42
C PHE A 92 17.76 -2.91 4.59
N ASP A 93 19.07 -2.78 4.36
CA ASP A 93 20.07 -2.38 5.36
C ASP A 93 19.76 -1.00 5.98
N GLY A 94 19.25 -0.07 5.17
CA GLY A 94 18.83 1.27 5.58
C GLY A 94 17.50 1.34 6.32
N GLY A 95 16.96 0.21 6.80
CA GLY A 95 15.73 0.18 7.59
C GLY A 95 14.43 0.22 6.76
N ARG A 96 14.50 0.38 5.43
CA ARG A 96 13.31 0.25 4.59
C ARG A 96 12.78 -1.18 4.67
N ILE A 97 11.46 -1.33 4.83
CA ILE A 97 10.79 -2.62 4.84
C ILE A 97 9.59 -2.61 3.90
N GLN A 98 9.43 -3.67 3.11
CA GLN A 98 8.36 -3.82 2.14
C GLN A 98 7.60 -5.12 2.39
N SER A 99 6.31 -5.14 2.08
CA SER A 99 5.46 -6.32 2.19
C SER A 99 4.69 -6.54 0.89
N ALA A 100 4.66 -7.77 0.41
CA ALA A 100 3.92 -8.21 -0.77
C ALA A 100 3.30 -9.60 -0.56
N GLY A 101 2.31 -9.96 -1.38
CA GLY A 101 1.76 -11.32 -1.49
C GLY A 101 0.36 -11.48 -0.91
N GLY A 102 -0.01 -10.69 0.09
CA GLY A 102 -1.37 -10.73 0.67
C GLY A 102 -2.28 -9.60 0.20
N CYS A 103 -3.58 -9.74 0.47
CA CYS A 103 -4.63 -8.84 -0.01
C CYS A 103 -5.08 -7.77 1.00
N MET A 104 -4.61 -7.84 2.25
CA MET A 104 -5.08 -6.97 3.33
C MET A 104 -3.99 -6.00 3.82
N PRO A 105 -4.21 -4.67 3.73
CA PRO A 105 -3.32 -3.64 4.26
C PRO A 105 -2.99 -3.79 5.74
N ARG A 106 -4.02 -4.01 6.59
CA ARG A 106 -3.86 -4.18 8.03
C ARG A 106 -2.93 -5.35 8.37
N GLU A 107 -3.15 -6.48 7.72
CA GLU A 107 -2.35 -7.67 7.93
C GLU A 107 -0.91 -7.53 7.41
N ALA A 108 -0.71 -6.82 6.29
CA ALA A 108 0.63 -6.47 5.81
C ALA A 108 1.42 -5.68 6.87
N GLY A 109 0.76 -4.69 7.50
CA GLY A 109 1.32 -3.92 8.61
C GLY A 109 1.64 -4.78 9.84
N LEU A 110 0.75 -5.70 10.21
CA LEU A 110 0.99 -6.64 11.32
C LEU A 110 2.20 -7.57 11.04
N CYS A 111 2.32 -8.10 9.82
CA CYS A 111 3.45 -8.94 9.43
C CYS A 111 4.78 -8.18 9.51
N MET A 112 4.83 -6.94 9.00
CA MET A 112 6.02 -6.09 9.11
C MET A 112 6.35 -5.75 10.57
N LYS A 113 5.35 -5.43 11.40
CA LYS A 113 5.55 -5.19 12.85
C LYS A 113 6.10 -6.43 13.56
N ARG A 114 5.69 -7.65 13.18
CA ARG A 114 6.23 -8.90 13.72
C ARG A 114 7.70 -9.08 13.38
N VAL A 115 8.08 -8.83 12.13
CA VAL A 115 9.49 -8.84 11.69
C VAL A 115 10.30 -7.81 12.48
N ALA A 116 9.83 -6.57 12.57
CA ALA A 116 10.50 -5.50 13.33
C ALA A 116 10.73 -5.86 14.80
N ARG A 117 9.73 -6.46 15.47
CA ARG A 117 9.87 -6.93 16.86
C ARG A 117 10.92 -8.04 17.02
N ARG A 118 11.00 -8.95 16.05
CA ARG A 118 11.99 -10.05 16.06
C ARG A 118 13.40 -9.53 15.83
N LEU A 119 13.57 -8.57 14.91
CA LEU A 119 14.84 -7.88 14.66
C LEU A 119 15.32 -7.13 15.92
N ARG A 120 14.43 -6.34 16.54
CA ARG A 120 14.71 -5.60 17.78
C ARG A 120 15.28 -6.49 18.88
N LYS A 121 14.67 -7.66 19.09
CA LYS A 121 15.10 -8.63 20.11
C LYS A 121 16.35 -9.42 19.69
N GLY A 122 16.45 -9.79 18.42
CA GLY A 122 17.49 -10.67 17.91
C GLY A 122 18.83 -9.98 17.69
N LEU A 123 18.82 -8.73 17.25
CA LEU A 123 20.02 -7.93 17.02
C LEU A 123 20.32 -6.95 18.18
N ASN A 124 19.45 -6.92 19.21
CA ASN A 124 19.55 -5.99 20.34
C ASN A 124 19.63 -4.50 19.93
N ILE A 125 19.00 -4.14 18.82
CA ILE A 125 18.95 -2.77 18.29
C ILE A 125 17.65 -2.07 18.69
N ARG A 126 17.68 -0.73 18.81
CA ARG A 126 16.45 0.07 18.91
C ARG A 126 15.84 0.25 17.53
N VAL A 127 14.60 -0.23 17.37
CA VAL A 127 13.83 -0.12 16.11
C VAL A 127 12.45 0.46 16.40
N LYS A 128 12.10 1.52 15.68
CA LYS A 128 10.76 2.12 15.66
C LYS A 128 10.13 1.92 14.29
N PHE A 129 8.87 1.50 14.27
CA PHE A 129 8.12 1.32 13.03
C PHE A 129 7.41 2.62 12.66
N ARG A 130 7.73 3.19 11.50
CA ARG A 130 7.24 4.50 11.04
C ARG A 130 6.81 4.45 9.57
N SER A 131 6.08 5.48 9.16
CA SER A 131 5.79 5.78 7.75
C SER A 131 5.21 4.60 6.97
N PHE A 132 4.27 3.87 7.57
CA PHE A 132 3.57 2.82 6.86
C PHE A 132 2.63 3.42 5.82
N GLU A 133 2.82 3.05 4.57
CA GLU A 133 2.00 3.48 3.45
C GLU A 133 1.71 2.32 2.49
N ILE A 134 0.57 2.39 1.82
CA ILE A 134 0.26 1.50 0.70
C ILE A 134 0.82 2.14 -0.56
N HIS A 135 1.78 1.44 -1.17
CA HIS A 135 2.43 1.91 -2.39
C HIS A 135 1.63 1.50 -3.63
N ASN A 136 1.05 0.30 -3.62
CA ASN A 136 0.28 -0.22 -4.75
C ASN A 136 -0.74 -1.26 -4.31
N LEU A 137 -1.85 -1.33 -5.03
CA LEU A 137 -2.91 -2.33 -4.91
C LEU A 137 -3.14 -2.99 -6.27
N LEU A 138 -3.35 -4.29 -6.27
CA LEU A 138 -3.91 -5.03 -7.40
C LEU A 138 -5.39 -5.30 -7.11
N GLY A 139 -6.26 -4.54 -7.77
CA GLY A 139 -7.70 -4.77 -7.75
C GLY A 139 -8.13 -5.56 -8.98
N VAL A 140 -9.06 -6.50 -8.82
CA VAL A 140 -9.66 -7.26 -9.92
C VAL A 140 -11.16 -7.12 -9.83
N VAL A 141 -11.79 -6.82 -10.96
CA VAL A 141 -13.24 -6.74 -11.12
C VAL A 141 -13.64 -7.67 -12.25
N ASP A 142 -14.76 -8.36 -12.09
CA ASP A 142 -15.41 -9.10 -13.17
C ASP A 142 -16.78 -8.49 -13.41
N ILE A 143 -16.98 -7.86 -14.57
CA ILE A 143 -18.28 -7.25 -14.93
C ILE A 143 -19.25 -8.27 -15.53
N CYS A 144 -18.83 -9.53 -15.70
CA CYS A 144 -19.64 -10.63 -16.24
C CYS A 144 -20.27 -10.36 -17.63
N LYS A 145 -19.64 -9.51 -18.45
CA LYS A 145 -20.07 -9.15 -19.82
C LYS A 145 -18.90 -9.20 -20.78
N ARG A 146 -19.16 -9.43 -22.06
CA ARG A 146 -18.10 -9.31 -23.07
C ARG A 146 -17.89 -7.85 -23.44
N ILE A 147 -16.63 -7.48 -23.69
CA ILE A 147 -16.25 -6.10 -24.05
C ILE A 147 -15.60 -6.11 -25.42
N ASP A 148 -16.08 -5.25 -26.32
CA ASP A 148 -15.39 -4.95 -27.58
C ASP A 148 -14.21 -4.01 -27.31
N LEU A 149 -13.00 -4.59 -27.29
CA LEU A 149 -11.77 -3.84 -27.02
C LEU A 149 -11.42 -2.85 -28.14
N ASN A 150 -11.80 -3.11 -29.39
CA ASN A 150 -11.51 -2.21 -30.50
C ASN A 150 -12.34 -0.93 -30.37
N LYS A 151 -13.63 -1.09 -30.04
CA LYS A 151 -14.51 0.05 -29.74
C LYS A 151 -14.04 0.79 -28.51
N MET A 152 -13.70 0.06 -27.44
CA MET A 152 -13.20 0.62 -26.18
C MET A 152 -11.90 1.42 -26.39
N TYR A 153 -10.97 0.94 -27.22
CA TYR A 153 -9.72 1.63 -27.53
C TYR A 153 -9.93 3.03 -28.13
N GLN A 154 -11.00 3.21 -28.93
CA GLN A 154 -11.33 4.48 -29.57
C GLN A 154 -12.02 5.48 -28.62
N VAL A 155 -12.80 4.98 -27.65
CA VAL A 155 -13.64 5.84 -26.79
C VAL A 155 -13.11 6.02 -25.38
N ALA A 156 -12.21 5.14 -24.91
CA ALA A 156 -11.79 5.13 -23.51
C ALA A 156 -11.06 6.43 -23.12
N PRO A 157 -11.26 6.90 -21.87
CA PRO A 157 -10.63 8.12 -21.39
C PRO A 157 -9.15 7.89 -21.06
N GLY A 158 -8.36 8.96 -21.10
CA GLY A 158 -6.95 8.93 -20.69
C GLY A 158 -6.02 8.35 -21.76
N THR A 159 -4.93 7.72 -21.32
CA THR A 159 -3.94 7.13 -22.25
C THR A 159 -4.24 5.66 -22.45
N THR A 160 -4.47 5.27 -23.70
CA THR A 160 -4.78 3.90 -24.10
C THR A 160 -3.61 3.25 -24.83
N ASP A 161 -3.46 1.94 -24.64
CA ASP A 161 -2.48 1.13 -25.37
C ASP A 161 -3.07 -0.27 -25.62
N TYR A 162 -3.12 -0.66 -26.89
CA TYR A 162 -3.73 -1.91 -27.33
C TYR A 162 -2.93 -2.55 -28.46
N GLU A 163 -2.11 -3.53 -28.10
CA GLU A 163 -1.35 -4.36 -29.03
C GLU A 163 -1.62 -5.83 -28.74
N PRO A 164 -2.71 -6.42 -29.29
CA PRO A 164 -3.17 -7.77 -28.93
C PRO A 164 -2.14 -8.87 -29.21
N SER A 165 -1.19 -8.62 -30.12
CA SER A 165 -0.07 -9.53 -30.40
C SER A 165 0.95 -9.61 -29.26
N LYS A 166 1.11 -8.55 -28.46
CA LYS A 166 2.03 -8.50 -27.32
C LYS A 166 1.32 -8.75 -25.99
N PHE A 167 0.11 -8.20 -25.84
CA PHE A 167 -0.68 -8.34 -24.63
C PHE A 167 -2.18 -8.34 -24.95
N PRO A 168 -2.95 -9.35 -24.48
CA PRO A 168 -4.33 -9.56 -24.93
C PRO A 168 -5.35 -8.56 -24.38
N ALA A 169 -4.97 -7.71 -23.42
CA ALA A 169 -5.87 -6.75 -22.78
C ALA A 169 -5.61 -5.32 -23.28
N LEU A 170 -6.66 -4.51 -23.36
CA LEU A 170 -6.56 -3.07 -23.55
C LEU A 170 -6.05 -2.43 -22.24
N ARG A 171 -4.96 -1.68 -22.30
CA ARG A 171 -4.45 -0.90 -21.17
C ARG A 171 -5.01 0.52 -21.24
N VAL A 172 -5.67 0.96 -20.18
CA VAL A 172 -6.20 2.33 -20.04
C VAL A 172 -5.62 2.95 -18.77
N SER A 173 -4.88 4.04 -18.90
CA SER A 173 -4.31 4.76 -17.76
C SER A 173 -5.08 6.04 -17.50
N VAL A 174 -5.70 6.12 -16.32
CA VAL A 174 -6.58 7.22 -15.92
C VAL A 174 -6.02 7.87 -14.65
N PRO A 175 -5.86 9.20 -14.61
CA PRO A 175 -5.48 9.90 -13.39
C PRO A 175 -6.60 9.80 -12.36
N VAL A 176 -6.25 9.60 -11.09
CA VAL A 176 -7.24 9.54 -10.01
C VAL A 176 -8.01 10.86 -9.92
N PRO A 177 -9.35 10.84 -9.78
CA PRO A 177 -10.16 12.05 -9.84
C PRO A 177 -9.78 13.06 -8.76
N GLU A 178 -9.87 14.36 -9.06
CA GLU A 178 -9.50 15.42 -8.11
C GLU A 178 -10.28 15.34 -6.80
N ARG A 179 -11.58 15.06 -6.86
CA ARG A 179 -12.45 14.85 -5.68
C ARG A 179 -11.95 13.81 -4.68
N VAL A 180 -11.21 12.79 -5.12
CA VAL A 180 -10.61 11.77 -4.23
C VAL A 180 -9.30 12.28 -3.68
N ARG A 181 -8.48 12.92 -4.52
CA ARG A 181 -7.19 13.50 -4.13
C ARG A 181 -7.35 14.60 -3.08
N GLU A 182 -8.38 15.44 -3.21
CA GLU A 182 -8.69 16.51 -2.24
C GLU A 182 -9.17 15.96 -0.90
N ARG A 183 -10.08 14.98 -0.90
CA ARG A 183 -10.54 14.33 0.34
C ARG A 183 -9.40 13.65 1.09
N LYS A 184 -8.51 12.93 0.40
CA LYS A 184 -7.29 12.37 1.03
C LYS A 184 -6.43 13.47 1.64
N ARG A 185 -6.21 14.57 0.92
CA ARG A 185 -5.42 15.72 1.42
C ARG A 185 -6.04 16.32 2.68
N GLN A 186 -7.36 16.46 2.72
CA GLN A 186 -8.09 16.96 3.89
C GLN A 186 -7.92 16.02 5.10
N GLN A 187 -8.11 14.71 4.89
CA GLN A 187 -7.94 13.69 5.94
C GLN A 187 -6.51 13.64 6.50
N GLU A 188 -5.50 13.91 5.68
CA GLU A 188 -4.10 14.01 6.13
C GLU A 188 -3.84 15.28 6.97
N LEU A 189 -4.49 16.40 6.63
CA LEU A 189 -4.30 17.71 7.27
C LEU A 189 -5.08 17.86 8.59
N GLU A 190 -6.29 17.30 8.67
CA GLU A 190 -7.20 17.39 9.82
C GLU A 190 -6.54 17.00 11.17
N PRO A 191 -5.90 15.83 11.33
CA PRO A 191 -5.26 15.44 12.59
C PRO A 191 -4.04 16.31 12.93
N MET A 192 -3.44 16.99 11.94
CA MET A 192 -2.34 17.94 12.18
C MET A 192 -2.86 19.28 12.70
N MET A 193 -4.08 19.68 12.31
CA MET A 193 -4.72 20.94 12.71
C MET A 193 -5.45 20.83 14.05
N ASN A 194 -5.97 19.65 14.39
CA ASN A 194 -6.78 19.42 15.58
C ASN A 194 -5.97 18.89 16.79
N SER A 195 -4.64 18.83 16.72
CA SER A 195 -3.82 18.36 17.84
C SER A 195 -3.62 19.47 18.89
N GLN A 196 -4.04 19.24 20.13
CA GLN A 196 -3.69 20.04 21.32
C GLN A 196 -2.22 19.85 21.75
N ALA A 197 -1.29 19.78 20.79
CA ALA A 197 0.12 19.56 21.07
C ALA A 197 0.82 20.88 21.48
N PRO A 198 1.94 20.83 22.23
CA PRO A 198 2.72 22.02 22.58
C PRO A 198 3.13 22.83 21.33
N GLU A 199 3.23 24.17 21.44
CA GLU A 199 3.46 25.07 20.30
C GLU A 199 4.67 24.69 19.43
N ASP A 200 5.77 24.22 20.02
CA ASP A 200 6.96 23.76 19.28
C ASP A 200 6.68 22.55 18.39
N THR A 201 5.78 21.66 18.82
CA THR A 201 5.33 20.51 18.02
C THR A 201 4.42 20.97 16.89
N LEU A 202 3.55 21.95 17.15
CA LEU A 202 2.71 22.58 16.12
C LEU A 202 3.55 23.31 15.07
N ARG A 203 4.64 23.98 15.47
CA ARG A 203 5.55 24.69 14.56
C ARG A 203 6.25 23.71 13.61
N ARG A 204 6.77 22.59 14.13
CA ARG A 204 7.34 21.49 13.33
C ARG A 204 6.29 20.84 12.40
N LYS A 205 5.07 20.61 12.88
CA LYS A 205 3.96 20.09 12.06
C LYS A 205 3.55 21.04 10.94
N ARG A 206 3.46 22.36 11.22
CA ARG A 206 3.15 23.40 10.23
C ARG A 206 4.25 23.56 9.19
N GLU A 207 5.51 23.43 9.60
CA GLU A 207 6.66 23.45 8.71
C GLU A 207 6.69 22.19 7.83
N ALA A 208 6.44 21.01 8.39
CA ALA A 208 6.24 19.78 7.63
C ALA A 208 5.06 19.89 6.64
N ALA A 209 3.93 20.48 7.04
CA ALA A 209 2.79 20.73 6.16
C ALA A 209 3.11 21.72 5.03
N ARG A 210 3.94 22.75 5.30
CA ARG A 210 4.47 23.65 4.26
C ARG A 210 5.44 22.96 3.32
N ILE A 211 6.25 22.01 3.80
CA ILE A 211 7.12 21.18 2.96
C ILE A 211 6.29 20.22 2.11
N ILE A 212 5.21 19.63 2.65
CA ILE A 212 4.29 18.75 1.91
C ILE A 212 3.53 19.53 0.83
N THR A 213 3.09 20.76 1.13
CA THR A 213 2.38 21.63 0.17
C THR A 213 3.33 22.35 -0.80
N GLY A 214 4.58 22.59 -0.40
CA GLY A 214 5.62 23.27 -1.20
C GLY A 214 6.56 22.35 -1.99
N SER A 215 6.59 21.04 -1.71
CA SER A 215 7.43 20.09 -2.46
C SER A 215 6.87 19.83 -3.86
N LYS A 216 7.74 20.02 -4.88
CA LYS A 216 7.65 19.57 -6.29
C LYS A 216 6.36 18.79 -6.62
N LYS A 217 5.50 19.35 -7.51
CA LYS A 217 4.29 18.72 -8.09
C LYS A 217 4.32 17.19 -7.94
N LYS A 218 3.72 16.68 -6.85
CA LYS A 218 3.66 15.23 -6.58
C LYS A 218 3.01 14.60 -7.81
N LYS A 219 3.70 13.65 -8.46
CA LYS A 219 3.18 12.99 -9.67
C LYS A 219 1.76 12.52 -9.39
N VAL A 220 0.82 12.90 -10.24
CA VAL A 220 -0.60 12.57 -10.08
C VAL A 220 -0.74 11.06 -10.02
N GLU A 221 -1.40 10.55 -8.97
CA GLU A 221 -1.74 9.14 -8.83
C GLU A 221 -2.51 8.72 -10.09
N THR A 222 -1.99 7.75 -10.84
CA THR A 222 -2.56 7.28 -12.10
C THR A 222 -2.77 5.78 -11.96
N ILE A 223 -3.96 5.30 -12.31
CA ILE A 223 -4.33 3.89 -12.26
C ILE A 223 -4.40 3.38 -13.68
N THR A 224 -3.74 2.24 -13.92
CA THR A 224 -3.85 1.51 -15.17
C THR A 224 -4.84 0.36 -15.01
N ALA A 225 -5.91 0.40 -15.79
CA ALA A 225 -6.85 -0.69 -15.96
C ALA A 225 -6.44 -1.55 -17.16
N SER A 226 -6.27 -2.85 -16.96
CA SER A 226 -6.10 -3.83 -18.02
C SER A 226 -7.44 -4.53 -18.24
N ILE A 227 -8.10 -4.20 -19.34
CA ILE A 227 -9.47 -4.62 -19.67
C ILE A 227 -9.40 -5.79 -20.67
N PHE A 228 -9.99 -6.92 -20.31
CA PHE A 228 -10.02 -8.12 -21.13
C PHE A 228 -11.37 -8.27 -21.84
N THR A 229 -11.38 -8.95 -23.00
CA THR A 229 -12.60 -9.23 -23.78
C THR A 229 -13.67 -10.00 -23.01
N ASN A 230 -13.27 -10.76 -21.98
CA ASN A 230 -14.16 -11.56 -21.15
C ASN A 230 -14.82 -10.78 -19.99
N GLY A 231 -14.58 -9.46 -19.88
CA GLY A 231 -15.15 -8.63 -18.82
C GLY A 231 -14.31 -8.56 -17.54
N LYS A 232 -13.18 -9.26 -17.47
CA LYS A 232 -12.24 -9.10 -16.37
C LYS A 232 -11.47 -7.79 -16.53
N ILE A 233 -11.27 -7.09 -15.42
CA ILE A 233 -10.53 -5.83 -15.39
C ILE A 233 -9.56 -5.86 -14.21
N ASN A 234 -8.27 -5.67 -14.50
CA ASN A 234 -7.23 -5.58 -13.48
C ASN A 234 -6.80 -4.12 -13.30
N PHE A 235 -6.82 -3.61 -12.07
CA PHE A 235 -6.40 -2.27 -11.71
C PHE A 235 -5.06 -2.31 -10.97
N VAL A 236 -4.10 -1.51 -11.43
CA VAL A 236 -2.77 -1.36 -10.82
C VAL A 236 -2.40 0.12 -10.74
N GLY A 237 -1.59 0.49 -9.74
CA GLY A 237 -1.11 1.86 -9.52
C GLY A 237 -1.92 2.65 -8.49
N GLY A 238 -3.06 2.10 -8.05
CA GLY A 238 -3.88 2.68 -6.99
C GLY A 238 -3.26 2.49 -5.61
N LYS A 239 -3.34 3.52 -4.77
CA LYS A 239 -2.87 3.48 -3.38
C LYS A 239 -3.98 3.23 -2.35
N SER A 240 -5.23 3.34 -2.77
CA SER A 240 -6.39 3.01 -1.93
C SER A 240 -7.47 2.35 -2.77
N VAL A 241 -8.35 1.59 -2.11
CA VAL A 241 -9.53 1.02 -2.77
C VAL A 241 -10.42 2.12 -3.31
N GLU A 242 -10.58 3.22 -2.58
CA GLU A 242 -11.35 4.38 -3.05
C GLU A 242 -10.82 4.93 -4.38
N SER A 243 -9.50 5.01 -4.57
CA SER A 243 -8.93 5.43 -5.86
C SER A 243 -9.34 4.49 -6.99
N ILE A 244 -9.29 3.17 -6.75
CA ILE A 244 -9.67 2.15 -7.74
C ILE A 244 -11.15 2.26 -8.08
N VAL A 245 -12.01 2.36 -7.05
CA VAL A 245 -13.46 2.50 -7.23
C VAL A 245 -13.78 3.76 -8.02
N ALA A 246 -13.16 4.89 -7.70
CA ALA A 246 -13.39 6.13 -8.41
C ALA A 246 -12.98 6.07 -9.89
N VAL A 247 -11.89 5.38 -10.22
CA VAL A 247 -11.49 5.16 -11.62
C VAL A 247 -12.43 4.17 -12.32
N LEU A 248 -12.90 3.14 -11.61
CA LEU A 248 -13.93 2.24 -12.15
C LEU A 248 -15.23 3.00 -12.46
N GLU A 249 -15.65 3.94 -11.61
CA GLU A 249 -16.81 4.82 -11.86
C GLU A 249 -16.62 5.67 -13.12
N GLU A 250 -15.42 6.19 -13.36
CA GLU A 250 -15.11 6.98 -14.57
C GLU A 250 -15.07 6.12 -15.84
N LEU A 251 -14.61 4.87 -15.74
CA LEU A 251 -14.57 3.94 -16.88
C LEU A 251 -15.94 3.34 -17.19
N LYS A 252 -16.84 3.25 -16.20
CA LYS A 252 -18.15 2.61 -16.31
C LYS A 252 -18.96 3.00 -17.57
N PRO A 253 -19.18 4.29 -17.90
CA PRO A 253 -19.99 4.65 -19.08
C PRO A 253 -19.39 4.14 -20.40
N TYR A 254 -18.06 4.10 -20.49
CA TYR A 254 -17.34 3.60 -21.67
C TYR A 254 -17.42 2.07 -21.75
N ILE A 255 -17.26 1.39 -20.62
CA ILE A 255 -17.42 -0.05 -20.50
C ILE A 255 -18.84 -0.45 -20.91
N ASP A 256 -19.86 0.21 -20.36
CA ASP A 256 -21.26 -0.10 -20.66
C ASP A 256 -21.56 0.09 -22.15
N ALA A 257 -21.07 1.17 -22.77
CA ALA A 257 -21.25 1.44 -24.20
C ALA A 257 -20.52 0.45 -25.13
N CYS A 258 -19.52 -0.28 -24.63
CA CYS A 258 -18.74 -1.27 -25.37
C CYS A 258 -19.05 -2.72 -24.97
N SER A 259 -19.97 -2.92 -24.02
CA SER A 259 -20.34 -4.24 -23.51
C SER A 259 -21.61 -4.79 -24.18
N HIS A 260 -21.69 -6.11 -24.30
CA HIS A 260 -22.84 -6.86 -24.80
C HIS A 260 -23.02 -8.17 -24.04
#